data_AF-A0A7S1WDE3-F1
#
_entry.id   AF-A0A7S1WDE3-F1
#
_cell.length_a   1.000
_cell.length_b   1.000
_cell.length_c   1.000
_cell.angle_alpha   90.00
_cell.angle_beta   90.00
_cell.angle_gamma   90.00
#
_symmetry.space_group_name_H-M   'P 1'
#
loop_
_entity.id
_entity.type
_entity.pdbx_description
1 polymer ?
#
loop_
_entity_poly.entity_id
_entity_poly.type
_entity_poly.pdbx_seq_one_letter_code
_entity_poly.pdbx_strand_id
1 'polypeptide(L)'
;DCECKEALVEWAELRAVEALTETPLASTPDWWSLADLPALRALEAYTPVTRLLEARIVRHAPAGEQQANNAPWSPGNSTQLYEEMGMRADGRSYVTSWLNMGGASILSLAEVVEPKLLEACVCDNDFLLKRLKLVPGLMKAKFPMPSPGPDLAETVGSFFGMQNVSVSWEGAKAGTGLRHVCIQVDLYSRWFVRMGMQNGCFRLGNVVELLLVDIPEKAIVSALRISVTEDFIRQAAGS
;
A
#
# COMPACT_ATOMS: atom_id res chain seq x y z
N ASP A 1 20.04 29.86 24.96
CA ASP A 1 19.30 28.82 25.68
C ASP A 1 18.22 29.44 26.54
N CYS A 2 17.03 28.83 26.53
CA CYS A 2 15.93 28.98 27.51
C CYS A 2 14.63 29.73 27.15
N GLU A 3 14.24 29.90 25.87
CA GLU A 3 12.85 30.33 25.53
C GLU A 3 12.16 29.57 24.37
N CYS A 4 12.86 28.71 23.60
CA CYS A 4 12.24 27.95 22.50
C CYS A 4 11.60 26.60 22.91
N LYS A 5 11.67 26.21 24.19
CA LYS A 5 11.20 24.87 24.61
C LYS A 5 9.75 24.84 25.09
N GLU A 6 9.19 25.95 25.56
CA GLU A 6 7.80 25.98 26.03
C GLU A 6 6.78 26.06 24.89
N ALA A 7 7.10 26.80 23.81
CA ALA A 7 6.23 26.85 22.63
C ALA A 7 6.06 25.47 21.96
N LEU A 8 7.10 24.63 21.89
CA LEU A 8 7.02 23.33 21.22
C LEU A 8 6.16 22.29 21.95
N VAL A 9 5.93 22.45 23.26
CA VAL A 9 5.08 21.55 24.04
C VAL A 9 3.60 21.90 23.82
N GLU A 10 3.27 23.19 23.71
CA GLU A 10 1.89 23.66 23.53
C GLU A 10 1.32 23.31 22.14
N TRP A 11 2.16 23.29 21.09
CA TRP A 11 1.76 22.82 19.75
C TRP A 11 1.58 21.29 19.64
N ALA A 12 2.24 20.51 20.50
CA ALA A 12 2.10 19.05 20.53
C ALA A 12 0.81 18.63 21.25
N GLU A 13 0.42 19.34 22.31
CA GLU A 13 -0.80 19.07 23.08
C GLU A 13 -2.07 19.47 22.31
N LEU A 14 -2.04 20.56 21.53
CA LEU A 14 -3.17 20.97 20.68
C LEU A 14 -3.50 19.95 19.57
N ARG A 15 -2.50 19.26 19.00
CA ARG A 15 -2.74 18.18 18.01
C ARG A 15 -3.28 16.89 18.62
N ALA A 16 -2.99 16.63 19.90
CA ALA A 16 -3.55 15.48 20.60
C ALA A 16 -5.04 15.64 20.88
N VAL A 17 -5.53 16.89 21.03
CA VAL A 17 -6.94 17.20 21.28
C VAL A 17 -7.76 17.26 19.99
N GLU A 18 -7.20 17.73 18.86
CA GLU A 18 -7.89 17.70 17.55
C GLU A 18 -8.03 16.28 16.95
N ALA A 19 -7.25 15.31 17.43
CA ALA A 19 -7.37 13.91 17.03
C ALA A 19 -8.58 13.18 17.63
N LEU A 20 -9.39 13.82 18.50
CA LEU A 20 -10.50 13.18 19.21
C LEU A 20 -11.90 13.63 18.79
N THR A 21 -12.01 14.43 17.73
CA THR A 21 -13.31 14.77 17.11
C THR A 21 -13.32 14.42 15.64
N GLU A 22 -12.97 13.17 15.31
CA GLU A 22 -13.34 12.60 14.03
C GLU A 22 -14.86 12.35 14.02
N THR A 23 -15.57 13.27 13.37
CA THR A 23 -16.95 13.04 12.89
C THR A 23 -16.96 11.68 12.19
N PRO A 24 -17.90 10.75 12.47
CA PRO A 24 -17.85 9.41 11.88
C PRO A 24 -17.88 9.54 10.36
N LEU A 25 -16.72 9.35 9.73
CA LEU A 25 -16.62 9.18 8.30
C LEU A 25 -17.54 8.03 7.91
N ALA A 26 -18.17 8.13 6.73
CA ALA A 26 -19.00 7.09 6.15
C ALA A 26 -18.44 5.70 6.49
N SER A 27 -19.30 4.81 7.02
CA SER A 27 -18.90 3.55 7.65
C SER A 27 -17.73 2.92 6.92
N THR A 28 -16.54 2.92 7.56
CA THR A 28 -15.34 2.34 6.97
C THR A 28 -15.67 0.92 6.51
N PRO A 29 -15.32 0.54 5.27
CA PRO A 29 -15.61 -0.79 4.78
C PRO A 29 -15.03 -1.84 5.74
N ASP A 30 -15.82 -2.86 6.07
CA ASP A 30 -15.44 -3.88 7.06
C ASP A 30 -14.34 -4.84 6.57
N TRP A 31 -13.94 -4.71 5.31
CA TRP A 31 -13.03 -5.63 4.65
C TRP A 31 -11.56 -5.22 4.71
N TRP A 32 -11.21 -4.01 5.16
CA TRP A 32 -9.80 -3.64 5.32
C TRP A 32 -9.49 -3.05 6.69
N SER A 33 -8.21 -3.17 7.08
CA SER A 33 -7.67 -2.60 8.32
C SER A 33 -6.14 -2.48 8.23
N LEU A 34 -5.52 -1.93 9.28
CA LEU A 34 -4.08 -1.97 9.45
C LEU A 34 -3.57 -3.41 9.56
N ALA A 35 -2.40 -3.67 8.98
CA ALA A 35 -1.70 -4.95 9.17
C ALA A 35 -1.26 -5.14 10.62
N ASP A 36 -1.40 -6.36 11.12
CA ASP A 36 -0.97 -6.81 12.44
C ASP A 36 0.51 -7.24 12.36
N LEU A 37 1.37 -6.25 12.12
CA LEU A 37 2.81 -6.44 11.97
C LEU A 37 3.46 -7.21 13.14
N PRO A 38 3.08 -6.98 14.42
CA PRO A 38 3.62 -7.76 15.53
C PRO A 38 3.35 -9.27 15.42
N ALA A 39 2.27 -9.67 14.76
CA ALA A 39 1.95 -11.08 14.55
C ALA A 39 2.80 -11.72 13.43
N LEU A 40 3.43 -10.92 12.58
CA LEU A 40 4.35 -11.35 11.52
C LEU A 40 5.81 -11.37 12.02
N ARG A 41 6.18 -12.41 12.78
CA ARG A 41 7.54 -12.54 13.36
C ARG A 41 8.69 -12.36 12.37
N ALA A 42 8.49 -12.75 11.11
CA ALA A 42 9.49 -12.58 10.05
C ALA A 42 9.83 -11.11 9.74
N LEU A 43 9.03 -10.17 10.22
CA LEU A 43 9.16 -8.73 10.02
C LEU A 43 9.49 -7.97 11.32
N GLU A 44 9.84 -8.65 12.41
CA GLU A 44 10.16 -8.00 13.69
C GLU A 44 11.30 -6.97 13.58
N ALA A 45 12.25 -7.21 12.68
CA ALA A 45 13.37 -6.30 12.41
C ALA A 45 13.05 -5.20 11.38
N TYR A 46 11.82 -5.12 10.87
CA TYR A 46 11.43 -4.17 9.84
C TYR A 46 10.71 -2.95 10.43
N THR A 47 10.98 -1.79 9.86
CA THR A 47 10.39 -0.51 10.27
C THR A 47 9.26 -0.10 9.32
N PRO A 48 8.03 0.14 9.81
CA PRO A 48 6.97 0.75 9.00
C PRO A 48 7.34 2.16 8.61
N VAL A 49 7.38 2.44 7.30
CA VAL A 49 7.68 3.80 6.80
C VAL A 49 6.42 4.57 6.44
N THR A 50 5.29 3.86 6.40
CA THR A 50 3.98 4.43 6.11
C THR A 50 2.93 3.99 7.11
N ARG A 51 1.86 4.77 7.20
CA ARG A 51 0.63 4.49 7.96
C ARG A 51 -0.54 4.49 6.99
N LEU A 52 -1.23 3.36 6.86
CA LEU A 52 -2.41 3.24 5.99
C LEU A 52 -3.47 4.25 6.40
N LEU A 53 -4.01 4.98 5.43
CA LEU A 53 -5.14 5.91 5.60
C LEU A 53 -6.43 5.28 5.09
N GLU A 54 -6.40 4.73 3.87
CA GLU A 54 -7.57 4.16 3.23
C GLU A 54 -7.19 3.06 2.23
N ALA A 55 -8.11 2.12 2.01
CA ALA A 55 -8.06 1.18 0.89
C ALA A 55 -9.39 1.14 0.14
N ARG A 56 -9.31 0.96 -1.19
CA ARG A 56 -10.47 0.86 -2.09
C ARG A 56 -10.27 -0.24 -3.11
N ILE A 57 -11.38 -0.80 -3.61
CA ILE A 57 -11.37 -1.58 -4.85
C ILE A 57 -11.70 -0.65 -6.00
N VAL A 58 -10.78 -0.53 -6.96
CA VAL A 58 -10.93 0.35 -8.12
C VAL A 58 -11.06 -0.51 -9.37
N ARG A 59 -12.13 -0.31 -10.15
CA ARG A 59 -12.32 -1.00 -11.42
C ARG A 59 -11.59 -0.29 -12.54
N HIS A 60 -10.99 -1.07 -13.43
CA HIS A 60 -10.31 -0.54 -14.61
C HIS A 60 -10.20 -1.64 -15.69
N ALA A 61 -9.86 -1.26 -16.92
CA ALA A 61 -9.55 -2.25 -17.95
C ALA A 61 -8.31 -3.08 -17.56
N PRO A 62 -8.20 -4.36 -17.97
CA PRO A 62 -7.04 -5.18 -17.67
C PRO A 62 -5.73 -4.49 -18.11
N ALA A 63 -4.65 -4.69 -17.34
CA ALA A 63 -3.38 -3.98 -17.55
C ALA A 63 -2.83 -4.15 -18.99
N GLY A 64 -3.01 -5.33 -19.60
CA GLY A 64 -2.57 -5.60 -20.98
C GLY A 64 -3.39 -4.90 -22.09
N GLU A 65 -4.57 -4.38 -21.76
CA GLU A 65 -5.47 -3.68 -22.70
C GLU A 65 -5.42 -2.15 -22.54
N GLN A 66 -4.77 -1.66 -21.48
CA GLN A 66 -4.64 -0.23 -21.22
C GLN A 66 -3.45 0.34 -21.99
N GLN A 67 -3.67 1.48 -22.65
CA GLN A 67 -2.56 2.32 -23.10
C GLN A 67 -1.78 2.80 -21.88
N ALA A 68 -0.45 2.69 -21.91
CA ALA A 68 0.42 2.99 -20.77
C ALA A 68 0.19 4.39 -20.15
N ASN A 69 -0.28 5.37 -20.93
CA ASN A 69 -0.54 6.73 -20.44
C ASN A 69 -1.93 6.92 -19.83
N ASN A 70 -2.85 5.97 -19.99
CA ASN A 70 -4.24 6.07 -19.52
C ASN A 70 -4.54 5.12 -18.36
N ALA A 71 -3.54 4.38 -17.86
CA ALA A 71 -3.75 3.53 -16.70
C ALA A 71 -3.97 4.39 -15.43
N PRO A 72 -4.80 3.96 -14.47
CA PRO A 72 -5.07 4.73 -13.26
C PRO A 72 -3.82 5.04 -12.42
N TRP A 73 -2.84 4.14 -12.41
CA TRP A 73 -1.57 4.30 -11.70
C TRP A 73 -0.53 5.12 -12.47
N SER A 74 -0.84 5.55 -13.69
CA SER A 74 0.05 6.44 -14.44
C SER A 74 0.06 7.84 -13.83
N PRO A 75 1.20 8.56 -13.87
CA PRO A 75 1.33 9.85 -13.21
C PRO A 75 0.23 10.85 -13.60
N GLY A 76 -0.41 11.46 -12.60
CA GLY A 76 -1.47 12.46 -12.75
C GLY A 76 -2.89 11.92 -12.92
N ASN A 77 -3.09 10.65 -13.28
CA ASN A 77 -4.41 10.12 -13.64
C ASN A 77 -5.37 9.90 -12.46
N SER A 78 -4.85 9.66 -11.26
CA SER A 78 -5.65 9.34 -10.06
C SER A 78 -5.53 10.38 -8.94
N THR A 79 -5.05 11.59 -9.23
CA THR A 79 -4.84 12.64 -8.21
C THR A 79 -6.12 12.91 -7.40
N GLN A 80 -7.26 13.10 -8.08
CA GLN A 80 -8.54 13.33 -7.41
C GLN A 80 -8.95 12.15 -6.51
N LEU A 81 -8.79 10.92 -7.00
CA LEU A 81 -9.08 9.71 -6.22
C LEU A 81 -8.23 9.64 -4.95
N TYR A 82 -6.94 9.97 -5.05
CA TYR A 82 -6.05 10.00 -3.90
C TYR A 82 -6.45 11.10 -2.89
N GLU A 83 -6.88 12.27 -3.36
CA GLU A 83 -7.41 13.34 -2.49
C GLU A 83 -8.69 12.94 -1.77
N GLU A 84 -9.59 12.23 -2.47
CA GLU A 84 -10.81 11.63 -1.89
C GLU A 84 -10.49 10.55 -0.86
N MET A 85 -9.33 9.89 -0.97
CA MET A 85 -8.83 8.89 -0.03
C MET A 85 -8.08 9.50 1.17
N GLY A 86 -7.93 10.83 1.21
CA GLY A 86 -7.28 11.53 2.32
C GLY A 86 -5.91 12.12 2.02
N MET A 87 -5.43 12.07 0.77
CA MET A 87 -4.23 12.79 0.38
C MET A 87 -4.47 14.31 0.44
N ARG A 88 -3.52 15.06 1.01
CA ARG A 88 -3.62 16.53 1.19
C ARG A 88 -2.33 17.23 0.76
N ALA A 89 -2.48 18.45 0.27
CA ALA A 89 -1.40 19.34 -0.15
C ALA A 89 -0.82 20.15 1.03
N ASP A 90 -0.49 19.48 2.13
CA ASP A 90 -0.07 20.09 3.40
C ASP A 90 1.42 19.87 3.72
N GLY A 91 2.21 19.46 2.72
CA GLY A 91 3.64 19.18 2.85
C GLY A 91 3.95 17.74 3.29
N ARG A 92 2.94 16.91 3.57
CA ARG A 92 3.11 15.47 3.80
C ARG A 92 3.44 14.74 2.50
N SER A 93 4.03 13.56 2.66
CA SER A 93 4.30 12.63 1.59
C SER A 93 3.43 11.40 1.73
N TYR A 94 3.09 10.75 0.62
CA TYR A 94 2.21 9.59 0.59
C TYR A 94 2.79 8.46 -0.25
N VAL A 95 2.33 7.23 -0.01
CA VAL A 95 2.54 6.08 -0.88
C VAL A 95 1.18 5.56 -1.32
N THR A 96 1.01 5.38 -2.62
CA THR A 96 -0.12 4.64 -3.18
C THR A 96 0.37 3.29 -3.70
N SER A 97 -0.37 2.23 -3.42
CA SER A 97 -0.05 0.88 -3.92
C SER A 97 -1.24 0.32 -4.68
N TRP A 98 -1.05 0.08 -5.97
CA TRP A 98 -2.01 -0.56 -6.86
C TRP A 98 -1.66 -2.04 -7.03
N LEU A 99 -2.46 -2.91 -6.44
CA LEU A 99 -2.32 -4.36 -6.57
C LEU A 99 -3.39 -4.86 -7.54
N ASN A 100 -3.01 -5.00 -8.82
CA ASN A 100 -3.97 -5.31 -9.88
C ASN A 100 -4.34 -6.80 -9.85
N MET A 101 -5.63 -7.06 -10.09
CA MET A 101 -6.25 -8.38 -10.02
C MET A 101 -7.17 -8.58 -11.23
N GLY A 102 -6.63 -8.38 -12.43
CA GLY A 102 -7.41 -8.39 -13.68
C GLY A 102 -8.10 -7.05 -13.92
N GLY A 103 -9.44 -7.04 -13.94
CA GLY A 103 -10.26 -5.83 -14.21
C GLY A 103 -10.51 -4.93 -12.98
N ALA A 104 -9.78 -5.16 -11.90
CA ALA A 104 -9.86 -4.36 -10.68
C ALA A 104 -8.50 -4.34 -9.97
N SER A 105 -8.32 -3.35 -9.09
CA SER A 105 -7.15 -3.20 -8.24
C SER A 105 -7.57 -3.03 -6.79
N ILE A 106 -6.77 -3.58 -5.88
CA ILE A 106 -6.74 -3.11 -4.50
C ILE A 106 -5.82 -1.89 -4.47
N LEU A 107 -6.38 -0.72 -4.22
CA LEU A 107 -5.64 0.52 -4.04
C LEU A 107 -5.53 0.80 -2.55
N SER A 108 -4.32 0.92 -2.02
CA SER A 108 -4.07 1.52 -0.71
C SER A 108 -3.44 2.89 -0.83
N LEU A 109 -3.84 3.81 0.05
CA LEU A 109 -3.18 5.09 0.29
C LEU A 109 -2.63 5.09 1.71
N ALA A 110 -1.35 5.42 1.85
CA ALA A 110 -0.68 5.51 3.13
C ALA A 110 0.10 6.82 3.26
N GLU A 111 0.06 7.43 4.44
CA GLU A 111 0.88 8.59 4.79
C GLU A 111 2.29 8.13 5.14
N VAL A 112 3.31 8.85 4.68
CA VAL A 112 4.72 8.56 5.00
C VAL A 112 5.05 9.12 6.38
N VAL A 113 5.44 8.24 7.30
CA VAL A 113 5.87 8.59 8.65
C VAL A 113 7.40 8.65 8.80
N GLU A 114 8.13 7.97 7.92
CA GLU A 114 9.60 7.96 7.87
C GLU A 114 10.13 8.42 6.51
N PRO A 115 10.10 9.74 6.20
CA PRO A 115 10.38 10.24 4.85
C PRO A 115 11.81 9.95 4.36
N LYS A 116 12.80 10.02 5.26
CA LYS A 116 14.21 9.73 4.90
C LYS A 116 14.42 8.25 4.56
N LEU A 117 13.72 7.36 5.26
CA LEU A 117 13.83 5.92 5.02
C LEU A 117 13.13 5.54 3.72
N LEU A 118 11.95 6.13 3.44
CA LEU A 118 11.29 5.95 2.15
C LEU A 118 12.18 6.45 1.00
N GLU A 119 12.77 7.64 1.13
CA GLU A 119 13.69 8.20 0.13
C GLU A 119 14.87 7.26 -0.13
N ALA A 120 15.48 6.69 0.91
CA ALA A 120 16.55 5.68 0.77
C ALA A 120 16.09 4.42 0.03
N CYS A 121 14.82 4.01 0.18
CA CYS A 121 14.26 2.88 -0.55
C CYS A 121 14.09 3.19 -2.05
N VAL A 122 13.46 4.32 -2.38
CA VAL A 122 12.95 4.59 -3.75
C VAL A 122 13.94 5.33 -4.65
N CYS A 123 15.02 5.90 -4.11
CA CYS A 123 16.07 6.56 -4.90
C CYS A 123 16.96 5.59 -5.69
N ASP A 124 16.90 4.29 -5.40
CA ASP A 124 17.63 3.27 -6.15
C ASP A 124 16.91 2.94 -7.47
N ASN A 125 17.61 3.07 -8.60
CA ASN A 125 17.07 2.75 -9.92
C ASN A 125 16.63 1.27 -10.03
N ASP A 126 17.18 0.39 -9.19
CA ASP A 126 16.84 -1.02 -9.15
C ASP A 126 15.86 -1.37 -8.02
N PHE A 127 15.16 -0.38 -7.44
CA PHE A 127 14.22 -0.58 -6.33
C PHE A 127 13.26 -1.76 -6.56
N LEU A 128 12.59 -1.83 -7.71
CA LEU A 128 11.67 -2.92 -8.04
C LEU A 128 12.38 -4.25 -8.33
N LEU A 129 13.56 -4.20 -8.95
CA LEU A 129 14.29 -5.38 -9.43
C LEU A 129 15.09 -6.08 -8.34
N LYS A 130 15.63 -5.34 -7.37
CA LYS A 130 16.61 -5.86 -6.40
C LYS A 130 16.18 -5.74 -4.95
N ARG A 131 15.20 -4.88 -4.64
CA ARG A 131 14.94 -4.50 -3.25
C ARG A 131 13.52 -4.79 -2.79
N LEU A 132 12.52 -4.32 -3.54
CA LEU A 132 11.12 -4.40 -3.16
C LEU A 132 10.59 -5.82 -3.36
N LYS A 133 9.98 -6.37 -2.31
CA LYS A 133 9.31 -7.67 -2.32
C LYS A 133 7.86 -7.54 -1.91
N LEU A 134 7.01 -8.39 -2.47
CA LEU A 134 5.63 -8.57 -2.02
C LEU A 134 5.58 -9.78 -1.11
N VAL A 135 5.22 -9.58 0.16
CA VAL A 135 5.13 -10.63 1.17
C VAL A 135 3.67 -10.77 1.59
N PRO A 136 2.96 -11.83 1.16
CA PRO A 136 1.59 -12.08 1.61
C PRO A 136 1.61 -12.75 2.99
N GLY A 137 1.02 -12.13 4.02
CA GLY A 137 0.76 -12.77 5.31
C GLY A 137 -0.59 -13.48 5.31
N LEU A 138 -0.64 -14.80 5.46
CA LEU A 138 -1.90 -15.52 5.61
C LEU A 138 -2.16 -15.80 7.11
N MET A 139 -2.97 -14.95 7.74
CA MET A 139 -3.16 -14.95 9.19
C MET A 139 -4.29 -15.88 9.64
N LYS A 140 -5.35 -15.99 8.84
CA LYS A 140 -6.46 -16.91 9.10
C LYS A 140 -6.88 -17.56 7.78
N ALA A 141 -6.55 -18.84 7.65
CA ALA A 141 -7.05 -19.69 6.57
C ALA A 141 -7.30 -21.10 7.10
N LYS A 142 -8.21 -21.83 6.44
CA LYS A 142 -8.49 -23.24 6.77
C LYS A 142 -7.26 -24.15 6.65
N PHE A 143 -6.26 -23.72 5.87
CA PHE A 143 -4.96 -24.37 5.77
C PHE A 143 -3.87 -23.31 5.93
N PRO A 144 -2.98 -23.42 6.92
CA PRO A 144 -1.86 -22.49 7.05
C PRO A 144 -0.94 -22.70 5.85
N MET A 145 -0.87 -21.71 4.96
CA MET A 145 0.24 -21.66 4.00
C MET A 145 1.45 -21.08 4.72
N PRO A 146 2.60 -21.78 4.76
CA PRO A 146 3.84 -21.15 5.16
C PRO A 146 4.11 -20.04 4.14
N SER A 147 3.95 -18.79 4.55
CA SER A 147 4.38 -17.67 3.73
C SER A 147 5.91 -17.61 3.79
N PRO A 148 6.61 -17.65 2.64
CA PRO A 148 8.04 -17.41 2.65
C PRO A 148 8.30 -16.05 3.27
N GLY A 149 9.17 -16.02 4.28
CA GLY A 149 9.64 -14.77 4.85
C GLY A 149 10.26 -13.86 3.76
N PRO A 150 10.45 -12.58 4.06
CA PRO A 150 10.98 -11.61 3.10
C PRO A 150 12.33 -12.05 2.50
N ASP A 151 13.15 -12.80 3.23
CA ASP A 151 14.44 -13.31 2.73
C ASP A 151 14.29 -14.33 1.59
N LEU A 152 13.20 -15.10 1.58
CA LEU A 152 12.94 -16.17 0.60
C LEU A 152 12.08 -15.71 -0.58
N ALA A 153 11.35 -14.60 -0.43
CA ALA A 153 10.57 -14.05 -1.53
C ALA A 153 11.48 -13.53 -2.65
N GLU A 154 11.04 -13.62 -3.90
CA GLU A 154 11.67 -12.91 -5.00
C GLU A 154 11.23 -11.44 -5.01
N THR A 155 12.03 -10.57 -5.63
CA THR A 155 11.68 -9.16 -5.81
C THR A 155 10.53 -9.00 -6.79
N VAL A 156 9.73 -7.94 -6.64
CA VAL A 156 8.53 -7.76 -7.47
C VAL A 156 8.88 -7.67 -8.95
N GLY A 157 9.97 -6.99 -9.30
CA GLY A 157 10.43 -6.85 -10.68
C GLY A 157 10.92 -8.16 -11.28
N SER A 158 11.70 -8.95 -10.54
CA SER A 158 12.16 -10.27 -11.01
C SER A 158 11.02 -11.28 -11.09
N PHE A 159 10.14 -11.28 -10.10
CA PHE A 159 9.06 -12.26 -9.99
C PHE A 159 7.92 -11.99 -10.96
N PHE A 160 7.41 -10.75 -11.06
CA PHE A 160 6.29 -10.42 -11.94
C PHE A 160 6.75 -10.00 -13.35
N GLY A 161 7.99 -9.55 -13.50
CA GLY A 161 8.52 -8.97 -14.74
C GLY A 161 8.27 -7.46 -14.81
N MET A 162 9.24 -6.71 -15.36
CA MET A 162 9.22 -5.24 -15.39
C MET A 162 8.07 -4.62 -16.19
N GLN A 163 7.44 -5.39 -17.08
CA GLN A 163 6.24 -4.96 -17.81
C GLN A 163 4.96 -5.00 -16.95
N ASN A 164 5.00 -5.65 -15.79
CA ASN A 164 3.85 -5.88 -14.90
C ASN A 164 3.98 -5.13 -13.56
N VAL A 165 5.05 -4.36 -13.39
CA VAL A 165 5.30 -3.53 -12.21
C VAL A 165 5.72 -2.14 -12.63
N SER A 166 5.39 -1.15 -11.83
CA SER A 166 5.89 0.20 -12.03
C SER A 166 6.03 0.94 -10.70
N VAL A 167 6.93 1.91 -10.69
CA VAL A 167 7.05 2.89 -9.61
C VAL A 167 7.17 4.25 -10.27
N SER A 168 6.40 5.20 -9.79
CA SER A 168 6.52 6.59 -10.19
C SER A 168 6.57 7.47 -8.95
N TRP A 169 7.32 8.56 -9.08
CA TRP A 169 7.40 9.58 -8.06
C TRP A 169 6.84 10.87 -8.60
N GLU A 170 5.77 11.33 -7.97
CA GLU A 170 5.23 12.66 -8.22
C GLU A 170 5.68 13.55 -7.08
N GLY A 171 6.79 14.26 -7.33
CA GLY A 171 7.20 15.37 -6.49
C GLY A 171 6.20 16.53 -6.58
N ALA A 172 6.34 17.49 -5.67
CA ALA A 172 5.54 18.71 -5.70
C ALA A 172 5.84 19.48 -7.00
N LYS A 173 5.04 19.24 -8.05
CA LYS A 173 5.00 20.14 -9.20
C LYS A 173 4.68 21.52 -8.66
N ALA A 174 5.33 22.55 -9.21
CA ALA A 174 5.13 23.94 -8.79
C ALA A 174 3.63 24.29 -8.84
N GLY A 175 2.95 24.25 -7.69
CA GLY A 175 1.54 24.57 -7.56
C GLY A 175 0.69 23.57 -6.75
N THR A 176 0.92 22.26 -6.82
CA THR A 176 0.04 21.30 -6.13
C THR A 176 0.51 20.96 -4.72
N GLY A 177 1.81 21.04 -4.44
CA GLY A 177 2.37 20.67 -3.12
C GLY A 177 2.27 19.19 -2.76
N LEU A 178 1.55 18.39 -3.56
CA LEU A 178 1.36 16.96 -3.37
C LEU A 178 2.65 16.19 -3.66
N ARG A 179 3.02 15.30 -2.75
CA ARG A 179 4.19 14.43 -2.89
C ARG A 179 3.76 12.99 -2.67
N HIS A 180 3.88 12.14 -3.68
CA HIS A 180 3.60 10.74 -3.48
C HIS A 180 4.45 9.82 -4.35
N VAL A 181 4.63 8.60 -3.86
CA VAL A 181 5.18 7.46 -4.62
C VAL A 181 4.02 6.56 -5.00
N CYS A 182 3.85 6.28 -6.28
CA CYS A 182 2.85 5.34 -6.76
C CYS A 182 3.54 4.05 -7.19
N ILE A 183 3.26 2.95 -6.49
CA ILE A 183 3.76 1.61 -6.79
C ILE A 183 2.61 0.80 -7.39
N GLN A 184 2.86 0.11 -8.48
CA GLN A 184 1.90 -0.81 -9.08
C GLN A 184 2.53 -2.19 -9.26
N VAL A 185 1.75 -3.23 -8.97
CA VAL A 185 2.09 -4.64 -9.17
C VAL A 185 0.87 -5.36 -9.73
N ASP A 186 1.01 -5.98 -10.91
CA ASP A 186 -0.04 -6.83 -11.47
C ASP A 186 0.08 -8.25 -10.93
N LEU A 187 -0.72 -8.54 -9.89
CA LEU A 187 -0.74 -9.83 -9.23
C LEU A 187 -1.24 -10.95 -10.15
N TYR A 188 -2.07 -10.63 -11.14
CA TYR A 188 -2.67 -11.61 -12.05
C TYR A 188 -1.83 -11.87 -13.30
N SER A 189 -0.72 -11.16 -13.48
CA SER A 189 0.28 -11.45 -14.52
C SER A 189 0.91 -12.85 -14.38
N ARG A 190 0.87 -13.44 -13.18
CA ARG A 190 1.29 -14.81 -12.91
C ARG A 190 0.09 -15.71 -12.62
N TRP A 191 -0.17 -16.68 -13.50
CA TRP A 191 -1.29 -17.62 -13.40
C TRP A 191 -1.42 -18.28 -12.03
N PHE A 192 -0.32 -18.77 -11.46
CA PHE A 192 -0.36 -19.48 -10.18
C PHE A 192 -0.63 -18.55 -8.99
N VAL A 193 -0.19 -17.28 -9.05
CA VAL A 193 -0.56 -16.25 -8.06
C VAL A 193 -2.05 -15.97 -8.14
N ARG A 194 -2.57 -15.74 -9.35
CA ARG A 194 -4.01 -15.59 -9.58
C ARG A 194 -4.80 -16.76 -8.99
N MET A 195 -4.40 -18.00 -9.29
CA MET A 195 -5.06 -19.19 -8.75
C MET A 195 -4.97 -19.28 -7.24
N GLY A 196 -3.82 -18.95 -6.65
CA GLY A 196 -3.62 -18.92 -5.19
C GLY A 196 -4.48 -17.85 -4.51
N MET A 197 -4.63 -16.67 -5.12
CA MET A 197 -5.48 -15.62 -4.59
C MET A 197 -6.96 -15.98 -4.71
N GLN A 198 -7.43 -16.37 -5.90
CA GLN A 198 -8.85 -16.66 -6.16
C GLN A 198 -9.33 -17.90 -5.39
N ASN A 199 -8.52 -18.96 -5.39
CA ASN A 199 -8.92 -20.24 -4.80
C ASN A 199 -8.37 -20.45 -3.41
N GLY A 200 -7.49 -19.60 -2.90
CA GLY A 200 -6.85 -19.77 -1.59
C GLY A 200 -7.12 -18.58 -0.68
N CYS A 201 -6.45 -17.46 -0.96
CA CYS A 201 -6.43 -16.29 -0.08
C CYS A 201 -7.79 -15.60 0.04
N PHE A 202 -8.47 -15.34 -1.07
CA PHE A 202 -9.75 -14.63 -1.12
C PHE A 202 -10.96 -15.54 -1.01
N ARG A 203 -10.97 -16.37 0.04
CA ARG A 203 -12.16 -17.11 0.47
C ARG A 203 -12.82 -16.42 1.64
N LEU A 204 -14.16 -16.40 1.65
CA LEU A 204 -14.96 -15.80 2.71
C LEU A 204 -14.47 -16.23 4.10
N GLY A 205 -14.24 -15.24 4.97
CA GLY A 205 -13.76 -15.41 6.33
C GLY A 205 -12.23 -15.51 6.48
N ASN A 206 -11.47 -15.57 5.39
CA ASN A 206 -10.02 -15.48 5.47
C ASN A 206 -9.56 -14.06 5.83
N VAL A 207 -8.34 -13.99 6.38
CA VAL A 207 -7.63 -12.73 6.61
C VAL A 207 -6.28 -12.80 5.91
N VAL A 208 -6.02 -11.83 5.04
CA VAL A 208 -4.83 -11.74 4.21
C VAL A 208 -4.15 -10.41 4.49
N GLU A 209 -2.85 -10.41 4.69
CA GLU A 209 -2.04 -9.21 4.77
C GLU A 209 -1.17 -9.12 3.52
N LEU A 210 -1.15 -7.96 2.89
CA LEU A 210 -0.36 -7.69 1.69
C LEU A 210 0.65 -6.62 2.05
N LEU A 211 1.93 -6.99 2.05
CA LEU A 211 3.02 -6.12 2.46
C LEU A 211 4.01 -5.93 1.31
N LEU A 212 4.38 -4.67 1.04
CA LEU A 212 5.49 -4.31 0.20
C LEU A 212 6.67 -3.92 1.10
N VAL A 213 7.76 -4.68 1.00
CA VAL A 213 8.91 -4.52 1.88
C VAL A 213 10.20 -4.28 1.09
N ASP A 214 10.98 -3.29 1.52
CA ASP A 214 12.35 -3.07 1.05
C ASP A 214 13.30 -3.89 1.94
N ILE A 215 14.06 -4.80 1.34
CA ILE A 215 14.92 -5.72 2.09
C ILE A 215 16.17 -5.04 2.65
N PRO A 216 16.95 -4.27 1.88
CA PRO A 216 18.19 -3.72 2.43
C PRO A 216 17.95 -2.71 3.56
N GLU A 217 16.93 -1.85 3.46
CA GLU A 217 16.57 -0.91 4.54
C GLU A 217 15.71 -1.56 5.64
N LYS A 218 15.27 -2.81 5.44
CA LYS A 218 14.27 -3.47 6.29
C LYS A 218 13.06 -2.57 6.52
N ALA A 219 12.49 -2.04 5.44
CA ALA A 219 11.42 -1.06 5.50
C ALA A 219 10.10 -1.67 5.02
N ILE A 220 9.00 -1.43 5.73
CA ILE A 220 7.65 -1.79 5.26
C ILE A 220 7.07 -0.57 4.58
N VAL A 221 7.11 -0.58 3.25
CA VAL A 221 6.72 0.53 2.36
C VAL A 221 5.20 0.68 2.30
N SER A 222 4.48 -0.44 2.28
CA SER A 222 3.02 -0.47 2.28
C SER A 222 2.56 -1.73 3.00
N ALA A 223 1.52 -1.62 3.81
CA ALA A 223 0.93 -2.75 4.51
C ALA A 223 -0.58 -2.58 4.60
N LEU A 224 -1.30 -3.63 4.20
CA LEU A 224 -2.76 -3.66 4.20
C LEU A 224 -3.23 -5.02 4.71
N ARG A 225 -4.19 -5.02 5.63
CA ARG A 225 -4.92 -6.22 6.01
C ARG A 225 -6.29 -6.23 5.37
N ILE A 226 -6.63 -7.36 4.77
CA ILE A 226 -7.89 -7.65 4.10
C ILE A 226 -8.61 -8.74 4.89
N SER A 227 -9.78 -8.41 5.41
CA SER A 227 -10.78 -9.37 5.86
C SER A 227 -11.66 -9.73 4.66
N VAL A 228 -11.64 -10.98 4.23
CA VAL A 228 -12.38 -11.40 3.04
C VAL A 228 -13.85 -11.55 3.41
N THR A 229 -14.61 -10.46 3.32
CA THR A 229 -16.07 -10.41 3.53
C THR A 229 -16.81 -10.65 2.22
N GLU A 230 -18.14 -10.81 2.28
CA GLU A 230 -18.97 -10.89 1.06
C GLU A 230 -18.86 -9.61 0.21
N ASP A 231 -18.75 -8.46 0.88
CA ASP A 231 -18.63 -7.17 0.22
C ASP A 231 -17.30 -7.08 -0.55
N PHE A 232 -16.19 -7.46 0.07
CA PHE A 232 -14.90 -7.55 -0.63
C PHE A 232 -14.98 -8.44 -1.88
N ILE A 233 -15.54 -9.65 -1.73
CA ILE A 233 -15.66 -10.60 -2.86
C ILE A 233 -16.51 -9.98 -3.98
N ARG A 234 -17.64 -9.33 -3.64
CA ARG A 234 -18.51 -8.66 -4.62
C ARG A 234 -17.79 -7.54 -5.35
N GLN A 235 -17.05 -6.71 -4.63
CA GLN A 235 -16.27 -5.63 -5.22
C GLN A 235 -15.14 -6.18 -6.11
N ALA A 236 -14.39 -7.17 -5.64
CA ALA A 236 -13.23 -7.73 -6.33
C ALA A 236 -13.57 -8.62 -7.54
N ALA A 237 -14.67 -9.40 -7.50
CA ALA A 237 -15.00 -10.36 -8.55
C ALA A 237 -15.48 -9.69 -9.85
N GLY A 238 -16.10 -8.51 -9.77
CA GLY A 238 -16.86 -7.97 -10.89
C GLY A 238 -18.15 -8.76 -11.11
N SER A 239 -19.28 -8.06 -11.02
CA SER A 239 -20.58 -8.58 -11.45
C SER A 239 -20.58 -8.86 -12.94
#